data_AF-A0A7K0A4Y3-F1
#
_entry.id   AF-A0A7K0A4Y3-F1
#
_cell.length_a   1.000
_cell.length_b   1.000
_cell.length_c   1.000
_cell.angle_alpha   90.00
_cell.angle_beta   90.00
_cell.angle_gamma   90.00
#
_symmetry.space_group_name_H-M   'P 1'
#
loop_
_entity.id
_entity.type
_entity.pdbx_description
1 polymer ?
#
loop_
_entity_poly.entity_id
_entity_poly.type
_entity_poly.pdbx_seq_one_letter_code
_entity_poly.pdbx_strand_id
1 'polypeptide(L)' 'MAARETRYRVIYFDENNKEVYNEDFHTFNDMLVEGQPLAPPQHVKRTEVWMTHLLFSTPES' A
#
# COMPACT_ATOMS: atom_id res chain seq x y z
N MET A 1 20.65 -16.16 -4.27
CA MET A 1 19.30 -16.31 -3.67
C MET A 1 18.44 -15.20 -4.24
N ALA A 2 17.27 -15.50 -4.81
CA ALA A 2 16.34 -14.44 -5.23
C ALA A 2 15.81 -13.73 -3.99
N ALA A 3 15.97 -12.41 -3.93
CA ALA A 3 15.35 -11.64 -2.86
C ALA A 3 13.87 -11.47 -3.19
N ARG A 4 12.99 -11.84 -2.26
CA ARG A 4 11.55 -11.60 -2.34
C ARG A 4 11.20 -10.50 -1.37
N GLU A 5 10.61 -9.43 -1.88
CA GLU A 5 10.02 -8.38 -1.06
C GLU A 5 8.50 -8.42 -1.23
N THR A 6 7.77 -8.18 -0.16
CA THR A 6 6.31 -7.99 -0.23
C THR A 6 6.02 -6.55 0.16
N ARG A 7 5.24 -5.85 -0.67
CA ARG A 7 4.78 -4.50 -0.38
C ARG A 7 3.27 -4.47 -0.28
N TYR A 8 2.77 -3.65 0.63
CA TYR A 8 1.36 -3.37 0.81
C TYR A 8 1.12 -1.92 0.43
N ARG A 9 0.06 -1.63 -0.30
CA ARG A 9 -0.29 -0.26 -0.69
C ARG A 9 -1.67 0.07 -0.19
N VAL A 10 -1.85 1.25 0.40
CA VAL A 10 -3.16 1.76 0.76
C VAL A 10 -3.46 2.98 -0.09
N ILE A 11 -4.63 2.98 -0.74
CA ILE A 11 -5.10 4.07 -1.58
C ILE A 11 -6.47 4.54 -1.08
N TYR A 12 -6.61 5.84 -0.83
CA TYR A 12 -7.90 6.45 -0.53
C TYR A 12 -8.40 7.27 -1.71
N PHE A 13 -9.69 7.12 -1.99
CA PHE A 13 -10.39 7.88 -3.01
C PHE A 13 -11.50 8.72 -2.38
N ASP A 14 -11.62 9.97 -2.86
CA ASP A 14 -12.72 10.85 -2.49
C ASP A 14 -14.03 10.51 -3.23
N GLU A 15 -15.06 11.34 -3.03
CA GLU A 15 -16.37 11.21 -3.69
C GLU A 15 -16.35 11.33 -5.22
N ASN A 16 -15.30 11.91 -5.79
CA ASN A 16 -15.12 12.07 -7.23
C ASN A 16 -14.20 10.97 -7.82
N ASN A 17 -13.92 9.92 -7.04
CA ASN A 17 -12.91 8.89 -7.36
C ASN A 17 -11.50 9.45 -7.56
N LYS A 18 -11.18 10.61 -6.99
CA LYS A 18 -9.82 11.15 -7.02
C LYS A 18 -9.00 10.55 -5.89
N GLU A 19 -7.77 10.12 -6.20
CA GLU A 19 -6.80 9.68 -5.21
C GLU A 19 -6.42 10.85 -4.28
N VAL A 20 -6.64 10.66 -2.98
CA VAL A 20 -6.28 11.64 -1.93
C VAL A 20 -5.18 11.13 -1.00
N TYR A 21 -4.86 9.84 -1.06
CA TYR A 21 -3.78 9.20 -0.33
C TYR A 21 -3.34 7.94 -1.08
N ASN A 22 -2.03 7.68 -1.13
CA ASN A 22 -1.44 6.55 -1.83
C ASN A 22 -0.03 6.30 -1.27
N GLU A 23 0.11 5.31 -0.38
CA GLU A 23 1.38 4.98 0.25
C GLU A 23 1.68 3.48 0.22
N ASP A 24 2.96 3.16 0.10
CA ASP A 24 3.52 1.80 0.12
C ASP A 24 4.17 1.49 1.48
N PHE A 25 3.94 0.27 1.98
CA PHE A 25 4.44 -0.26 3.25
C PHE A 25 5.21 -1.55 3.01
N HIS A 26 6.32 -1.74 3.73
CA HIS A 26 7.15 -2.93 3.63
C HIS A 26 6.61 -4.12 4.43
N THR A 27 5.72 -3.88 5.41
CA THR A 27 5.09 -4.94 6.20
C THR A 27 3.58 -4.73 6.31
N PHE A 28 2.85 -5.81 6.57
CA PHE A 28 1.41 -5.75 6.82
C PHE A 28 1.08 -4.97 8.08
N ASN A 29 1.95 -5.04 9.10
CA ASN A 29 1.72 -4.38 10.36
C ASN A 29 1.85 -2.85 10.24
N ASP A 30 2.86 -2.37 9.53
CA ASP A 30 3.04 -0.93 9.29
C ASP A 30 1.82 -0.38 8.52
N MET A 31 1.34 -1.12 7.52
CA MET A 31 0.11 -0.78 6.79
C MET A 31 -1.13 -0.68 7.70
N LEU A 32 -1.25 -1.57 8.70
CA LEU A 32 -2.38 -1.51 9.64
C LEU A 32 -2.28 -0.32 10.61
N VAL A 33 -1.08 0.03 11.04
CA VAL A 33 -0.86 1.07 12.06
C VAL A 33 -0.81 2.47 11.45
N GLU A 34 -0.15 2.62 10.31
CA GLU A 34 0.14 3.90 9.67
C GLU A 34 -0.78 4.14 8.47
N GLY A 35 -1.07 3.08 7.71
CA GLY A 35 -1.90 3.16 6.51
C GLY A 35 -3.38 3.38 6.81
N GLN A 36 -3.87 3.01 8.00
CA GLN A 36 -5.23 3.30 8.44
C GLN A 36 -5.25 4.54 9.34
N PRO A 37 -5.73 5.71 8.88
CA PRO A 37 -5.98 6.80 9.78
C PRO A 37 -7.06 6.33 10.78
N LEU A 38 -6.85 6.61 12.07
CA LEU A 38 -7.74 6.21 13.19
C LEU A 38 -9.22 6.57 12.96
N ALA A 39 -9.50 7.49 12.04
CA ALA A 39 -10.75 7.59 11.30
C ALA A 39 -10.44 7.94 9.83
N PRO A 40 -11.08 7.32 8.82
CA PRO A 40 -10.98 7.79 7.45
C PRO A 40 -11.45 9.25 7.39
N PRO A 41 -10.70 10.17 6.73
CA PRO A 41 -11.16 11.53 6.53
C PRO A 41 -12.58 11.52 5.95
N GLN A 42 -13.47 12.42 6.41
CA GLN A 42 -14.90 12.41 6.05
C GLN A 42 -15.18 12.37 4.54
N HIS A 43 -14.23 12.80 3.72
CA HIS A 43 -14.32 12.83 2.27
C HIS A 43 -13.94 11.50 1.58
N VAL A 44 -13.38 10.52 2.30
CA VAL A 44 -13.00 9.21 1.72
C VAL A 44 -14.25 8.34 1.52
N LYS A 45 -14.46 7.87 0.29
CA LYS A 45 -15.58 7.01 -0.09
C LYS A 45 -15.17 5.59 -0.46
N ARG A 46 -13.94 5.42 -0.93
CA ARG A 46 -13.39 4.11 -1.29
C ARG A 46 -11.96 4.00 -0.80
N THR A 47 -11.65 2.82 -0.28
CA THR A 47 -10.31 2.40 0.08
C THR A 47 -9.94 1.20 -0.78
N GLU A 48 -8.73 1.21 -1.33
CA GLU A 48 -8.14 0.03 -1.94
C GLU A 48 -6.88 -0.34 -1.18
N VAL A 49 -6.70 -1.65 -0.96
CA VAL A 49 -5.49 -2.20 -0.36
C VAL A 49 -4.92 -3.22 -1.33
N TRP A 50 -3.68 -3.01 -1.76
CA TRP A 50 -2.99 -3.86 -2.72
C TRP A 50 -1.82 -4.57 -2.04
N MET A 51 -1.55 -5.82 -2.45
CA MET A 51 -0.41 -6.59 -1.99
C MET A 51 0.40 -7.03 -3.21
N THR A 52 1.67 -6.63 -3.26
CA THR A 52 2.56 -6.89 -4.39
C THR A 52 3.77 -7.69 -3.93
N HIS A 53 4.08 -8.80 -4.61
CA HIS A 53 5.34 -9.52 -4.43
C HIS A 53 6.35 -9.07 -5.49
N LEU A 54 7.46 -8.47 -5.05
CA LEU A 54 8.57 -8.11 -5.90
C LEU A 54 9.62 -9.23 -5.86
N LEU A 55 9.98 -9.72 -7.05
CA LEU A 55 10.99 -10.75 -7.24
C LEU A 55 12.23 -10.08 -7.84
N PHE A 56 13.33 -10.10 -7.11
CA PHE A 56 14.60 -9.59 -7.60
C PHE A 56 15.49 -10.77 -8.02
N SER A 57 15.83 -10.82 -9.31
CA SER A 57 16.93 -11.65 -9.78
C SER A 57 18.24 -10.89 -9.55
N THR A 58 19.18 -11.50 -8.83
CA THR A 58 20.58 -11.09 -8.94
C THR A 58 21.06 -11.44 -10.34
N PRO A 59 21.67 -10.50 -11.10
CA PRO A 59 22.35 -10.85 -12.35
C PRO A 59 23.40 -11.91 -12.03
N GLU A 60 23.43 -13.01 -12.80
CA GLU A 60 24.55 -13.95 -12.74
C GLU A 60 25.82 -13.20 -13.19
N SER A 61 26.84 -13.20 -12.32
CA SER A 61 28.11 -12.51 -12.56
C SER A 61 29.02 -13.28 -13.51
#